data_AF-X1B7K7-F1
#
_entry.id   AF-X1B7K7-F1
#
_cell.length_a   1.000
_cell.length_b   1.000
_cell.length_c   1.000
_cell.angle_alpha   90.00
_cell.angle_beta   90.00
_cell.angle_gamma   90.00
#
_symmetry.space_group_name_H-M   'P 1'
#
loop_
_entity.id
_entity.type
_entity.pdbx_description
1 polymer ?
#
loop_
_entity_poly.entity_id
_entity_poly.type
_entity_poly.pdbx_seq_one_letter_code
_entity_poly.pdbx_strand_id
1 'polypeptide(L)'
;MEKYVLFSIAGIATQILVIDDKFFLLMDIGDGIISVLLRIGLRFPINKPIFIFITHEHFDHCGGLFSFLRFLRMLNHIHPVTICSSKQCEKVDSLFKSFRTVYSSTIPFSMEYRTLKAQENVVITDKIHIRSYQM
;
A
#
# COMPACT_ATOMS: atom_id res chain seq x y z
N MET A 1 9.81 -3.49 -15.21
CA MET A 1 9.50 -2.57 -14.10
C MET A 1 9.17 -1.19 -14.63
N GLU A 2 7.98 -0.69 -14.31
CA GLU A 2 7.48 0.64 -14.65
C GLU A 2 7.24 1.45 -13.37
N LYS A 3 7.36 2.78 -13.46
CA LYS A 3 7.24 3.69 -12.32
C LYS A 3 6.37 4.88 -12.70
N TYR A 4 5.40 5.22 -11.85
CA TYR A 4 4.46 6.30 -12.08
C TYR A 4 4.36 7.17 -10.84
N VAL A 5 4.65 8.47 -10.98
CA VAL A 5 4.20 9.46 -9.99
C VAL A 5 2.74 9.73 -10.33
N LEU A 6 1.85 9.09 -9.58
CA LEU A 6 0.42 9.11 -9.87
C LEU A 6 -0.20 10.45 -9.48
N PHE A 7 0.16 10.95 -8.29
CA PHE A 7 -0.28 12.23 -7.75
C PHE A 7 0.59 12.57 -6.53
N SER A 8 0.88 13.86 -6.31
CA SER A 8 1.56 14.33 -5.10
C SER A 8 1.28 15.81 -4.88
N ILE A 9 0.29 16.08 -4.03
CA ILE A 9 -0.02 17.42 -3.53
C ILE A 9 -0.30 17.31 -2.03
N ALA A 10 0.49 18.04 -1.24
CA ALA A 10 0.41 18.04 0.21
C ALA A 10 -1.02 18.34 0.71
N GLY A 11 -1.48 17.56 1.67
CA GLY A 11 -2.82 17.67 2.25
C GLY A 11 -3.96 17.16 1.36
N ILE A 12 -3.69 16.77 0.11
CA ILE A 12 -4.68 16.17 -0.79
C ILE A 12 -4.42 14.67 -0.94
N ALA A 13 -3.34 14.29 -1.60
CA ALA A 13 -2.94 12.90 -1.80
C ALA A 13 -1.48 12.83 -2.28
N THR A 14 -0.79 11.74 -1.92
CA THR A 14 0.51 11.35 -2.45
C THR A 14 0.52 9.86 -2.69
N GLN A 15 0.93 9.46 -3.89
CA GLN A 15 1.14 8.07 -4.27
C GLN A 15 2.12 7.95 -5.44
N ILE A 16 3.06 7.01 -5.30
CA ILE A 16 3.92 6.56 -6.39
C ILE A 16 3.68 5.07 -6.59
N LEU A 17 3.51 4.67 -7.83
CA LEU A 17 3.31 3.28 -8.21
C LEU A 17 4.56 2.72 -8.88
N VAL A 18 4.98 1.54 -8.43
CA VAL A 18 5.99 0.72 -9.10
C VAL A 18 5.36 -0.62 -9.45
N ILE A 19 5.36 -0.96 -10.72
CA ILE A 19 4.83 -2.24 -11.22
C ILE A 19 5.98 -3.06 -11.78
N ASP A 20 6.00 -4.33 -11.40
CA ASP A 20 6.82 -5.36 -12.01
C ASP A 20 5.96 -6.57 -12.35
N ASP A 21 6.47 -7.52 -13.13
CA ASP A 21 5.76 -8.77 -13.40
C ASP A 21 5.46 -9.54 -12.10
N LYS A 22 6.36 -9.44 -11.11
CA LYS A 22 6.26 -10.19 -9.84
C LYS A 22 5.49 -9.50 -8.73
N PHE A 23 5.35 -8.17 -8.75
CA PHE A 23 4.73 -7.44 -7.65
C PHE A 23 4.06 -6.14 -8.09
N PHE A 24 3.19 -5.64 -7.22
CA PHE A 24 2.59 -4.31 -7.31
C PHE A 24 2.97 -3.53 -6.06
N LEU A 25 3.58 -2.36 -6.20
CA LEU A 25 4.11 -1.60 -5.08
C LEU A 25 3.59 -0.17 -5.11
N LEU A 26 2.99 0.26 -3.99
CA LEU A 26 2.60 1.63 -3.74
C LEU A 26 3.52 2.24 -2.68
N MET A 27 4.13 3.37 -3.00
CA MET A 27 4.67 4.29 -2.00
C MET A 27 3.59 5.32 -1.71
N ASP A 28 3.10 5.31 -0.48
CA ASP A 28 1.90 6.02 -0.04
C ASP A 28 0.62 5.63 -0.79
N ILE A 29 -0.51 5.91 -0.15
CA ILE A 29 -1.84 5.55 -0.62
C ILE A 29 -2.84 6.63 -0.20
N GLY A 30 -2.67 7.83 -0.77
CA GLY A 30 -3.61 8.93 -0.60
C GLY A 30 -5.02 8.62 -1.09
N ASP A 31 -5.95 9.50 -0.75
CA ASP A 31 -7.35 9.34 -1.15
C ASP A 31 -7.52 9.36 -2.68
N GLY A 32 -8.53 8.64 -3.17
CA GLY A 32 -8.80 8.53 -4.61
C GLY A 32 -7.86 7.59 -5.39
N ILE A 33 -7.00 6.82 -4.71
CA ILE A 33 -6.05 5.88 -5.35
C ILE A 33 -6.70 4.99 -6.42
N ILE A 34 -7.88 4.42 -6.16
CA ILE A 34 -8.58 3.52 -7.10
C ILE A 34 -8.86 4.26 -8.43
N SER A 35 -9.40 5.48 -8.35
CA SER A 35 -9.71 6.31 -9.51
C SER A 35 -8.45 6.65 -10.31
N VAL A 36 -7.36 6.95 -9.63
CA VAL A 36 -6.08 7.29 -10.28
C VAL A 36 -5.47 6.05 -10.96
N LEU A 37 -5.50 4.89 -10.32
CA LEU A 37 -5.06 3.62 -10.93
C LEU A 37 -5.86 3.29 -12.19
N LEU A 38 -7.17 3.47 -12.18
CA LEU A 38 -8.01 3.24 -13.36
C LEU A 38 -7.70 4.25 -14.49
N ARG A 39 -7.42 5.51 -14.16
CA ARG A 39 -7.09 6.56 -15.15
C ARG A 39 -5.80 6.30 -15.91
N ILE A 40 -4.80 5.68 -15.27
CA ILE A 40 -3.56 5.27 -15.95
C ILE A 40 -3.71 3.96 -16.72
N GLY A 41 -4.92 3.42 -16.82
CA GLY A 41 -5.21 2.21 -17.59
C GLY A 41 -4.97 0.90 -16.84
N LEU A 42 -4.74 0.94 -15.52
CA LEU A 42 -4.55 -0.28 -14.74
C LEU A 42 -5.83 -1.13 -14.77
N ARG A 43 -5.65 -2.43 -15.00
CA ARG A 43 -6.74 -3.41 -14.96
C ARG A 43 -6.70 -4.19 -13.65
N PHE A 44 -7.89 -4.50 -13.15
CA PHE A 44 -8.11 -5.32 -11.98
C PHE A 44 -8.83 -6.63 -12.39
N PRO A 45 -8.64 -7.74 -11.66
CA PRO A 45 -7.85 -7.88 -10.43
C PRO A 45 -6.35 -7.86 -10.67
N ILE A 46 -5.60 -7.31 -9.71
CA ILE A 46 -4.14 -7.42 -9.69
C ILE A 46 -3.81 -8.86 -9.30
N ASN A 47 -3.17 -9.63 -10.19
CA ASN A 47 -2.87 -11.05 -9.98
C ASN A 47 -1.41 -11.26 -9.50
N LYS A 48 -1.00 -10.52 -8.47
CA LYS A 48 0.36 -10.56 -7.89
C LYS A 48 0.35 -9.98 -6.47
N PRO A 49 1.37 -10.27 -5.64
CA PRO A 49 1.53 -9.66 -4.32
C PRO A 49 1.55 -8.13 -4.38
N ILE A 50 0.93 -7.50 -3.38
CA ILE A 50 0.84 -6.06 -3.23
C ILE A 50 1.67 -5.62 -2.03
N PHE A 51 2.53 -4.64 -2.23
CA PHE A 51 3.29 -3.98 -1.17
C PHE A 51 2.87 -2.51 -1.07
N ILE A 52 2.61 -2.03 0.15
CA ILE A 52 2.25 -0.65 0.42
C ILE A 52 3.22 -0.11 1.45
N PHE A 53 4.02 0.88 1.08
CA PHE A 53 4.98 1.55 1.96
C PHE A 53 4.48 2.94 2.28
N ILE A 54 4.12 3.19 3.54
CA ILE A 54 3.63 4.49 3.99
C ILE A 54 4.77 5.24 4.66
N THR A 55 5.05 6.43 4.13
CA THR A 55 6.15 7.29 4.57
C THR A 55 5.85 7.91 5.94
N HIS A 56 4.64 8.46 6.12
CA HIS A 56 4.16 9.01 7.38
C HIS A 56 2.62 9.03 7.44
N GLU A 57 2.05 9.34 8.60
CA GLU A 57 0.63 9.15 8.90
C GLU A 57 -0.30 10.34 8.57
N HIS A 58 0.16 11.31 7.78
CA HIS A 58 -0.73 12.36 7.30
C HIS A 58 -1.76 11.79 6.32
N PHE A 59 -2.94 12.41 6.29
CA PHE A 59 -4.10 11.92 5.53
C PHE A 59 -3.78 11.71 4.04
N ASP A 60 -3.04 12.62 3.44
CA ASP A 60 -2.65 12.55 2.03
C ASP A 60 -1.74 11.35 1.71
N HIS A 61 -1.11 10.73 2.70
CA HIS A 61 -0.23 9.56 2.50
C HIS A 61 -0.91 8.22 2.81
N CYS A 62 -2.00 8.20 3.57
CA CYS A 62 -2.65 6.94 3.97
C CYS A 62 -4.19 6.94 3.91
N GLY A 63 -4.82 8.04 3.51
CA GLY A 63 -6.27 8.22 3.50
C GLY A 63 -7.03 7.23 2.62
N GLY A 64 -6.40 6.75 1.55
CA GLY A 64 -6.96 5.75 0.63
C GLY A 64 -6.78 4.30 1.08
N LEU A 65 -6.06 4.03 2.18
CA LEU A 65 -5.72 2.66 2.60
C LEU A 65 -6.96 1.81 2.82
N PHE A 66 -7.91 2.30 3.62
CA PHE A 66 -9.09 1.54 4.00
C PHE A 66 -10.00 1.24 2.81
N SER A 67 -10.21 2.22 1.93
CA SER A 67 -11.03 2.07 0.72
C SER A 67 -10.38 1.11 -0.28
N PHE A 68 -9.05 1.17 -0.44
CA PHE A 68 -8.31 0.26 -1.29
C PHE A 68 -8.37 -1.20 -0.81
N LEU A 69 -8.18 -1.46 0.49
CA LEU A 69 -8.30 -2.82 1.04
C LEU A 69 -9.72 -3.39 0.88
N ARG A 70 -10.75 -2.55 1.07
CA ARG A 70 -12.16 -2.93 0.81
C ARG A 70 -12.37 -3.26 -0.66
N PHE A 71 -11.79 -2.49 -1.56
CA PHE A 71 -11.87 -2.72 -3.00
C PHE A 71 -11.20 -4.05 -3.40
N LEU A 72 -10.00 -4.35 -2.89
CA LEU A 72 -9.34 -5.64 -3.10
C LEU A 72 -10.20 -6.81 -2.61
N ARG A 73 -10.83 -6.67 -1.44
CA ARG A 73 -11.77 -7.67 -0.90
C ARG A 73 -12.97 -7.86 -1.83
N MET A 74 -13.57 -6.77 -2.32
CA MET A 74 -14.70 -6.82 -3.25
C MET A 74 -14.33 -7.56 -4.54
N LEU A 75 -13.10 -7.38 -5.02
CA LEU A 75 -12.58 -8.06 -6.20
C LEU A 75 -12.15 -9.52 -5.95
N ASN A 76 -12.31 -10.01 -4.72
CA ASN A 76 -11.85 -11.33 -4.31
C ASN A 76 -10.35 -11.55 -4.60
N HIS A 77 -9.51 -10.54 -4.36
CA HIS A 77 -8.06 -10.64 -4.50
C HIS A 77 -7.52 -11.72 -3.54
N ILE A 78 -6.62 -12.59 -4.03
CA ILE A 78 -6.11 -13.73 -3.23
C ILE A 78 -4.62 -13.64 -2.92
N HIS A 79 -3.88 -12.72 -3.55
CA HIS A 79 -2.44 -12.61 -3.33
C HIS A 79 -2.13 -11.83 -2.05
N PRO A 80 -0.95 -12.04 -1.45
CA PRO A 80 -0.58 -11.34 -0.21
C PRO A 80 -0.57 -9.82 -0.34
N VAL A 81 -1.01 -9.15 0.70
CA VAL A 81 -0.91 -7.68 0.85
C VAL A 81 -0.06 -7.35 2.08
N THR A 82 1.10 -6.74 1.85
CA THR A 82 2.02 -6.31 2.92
C THR A 82 1.99 -4.79 3.03
N ILE A 83 1.71 -4.30 4.23
CA ILE A 83 1.73 -2.87 4.56
C ILE A 83 2.93 -2.61 5.46
N CYS A 84 3.76 -1.64 5.10
CA CYS A 84 4.96 -1.26 5.82
C CYS A 84 4.88 0.22 6.19
N SER A 85 5.26 0.58 7.41
CA SER A 85 5.42 1.99 7.81
C SER A 85 6.48 2.14 8.90
N SER A 86 6.82 3.37 9.26
CA SER A 86 7.67 3.63 10.43
C SER A 86 6.91 3.38 11.75
N LYS A 87 7.67 3.19 12.84
CA LYS A 87 7.11 3.02 14.20
C LYS A 87 6.26 4.20 14.67
N GLN A 88 6.51 5.40 14.13
CA GLN A 88 5.79 6.62 14.50
C GLN A 88 4.40 6.71 13.86
N CYS A 89 4.06 5.83 12.92
CA CYS A 89 2.79 5.82 12.20
C CYS A 89 1.73 4.96 12.91
N GLU A 90 1.44 5.25 14.18
CA GLU A 90 0.50 4.44 14.98
C GLU A 90 -0.90 4.42 14.36
N LYS A 91 -1.33 5.52 13.74
CA LYS A 91 -2.65 5.59 13.10
C LYS A 91 -2.80 4.62 11.93
N VAL A 92 -1.72 4.31 11.22
CA VAL A 92 -1.74 3.36 10.10
C VAL A 92 -1.97 1.94 10.61
N ASP A 93 -1.29 1.55 11.69
CA ASP A 93 -1.51 0.27 12.36
C ASP A 93 -2.95 0.18 12.90
N SER A 94 -3.47 1.26 13.49
CA SER A 94 -4.88 1.33 13.91
C SER A 94 -5.85 1.11 12.75
N LEU A 95 -5.66 1.77 11.60
CA LEU A 95 -6.49 1.58 10.40
C LEU A 95 -6.45 0.13 9.92
N PHE A 96 -5.26 -0.47 9.90
CA PHE A 96 -5.05 -1.85 9.53
C PHE A 96 -5.78 -2.83 10.47
N LYS A 97 -5.61 -2.64 11.79
CA LYS A 97 -6.29 -3.44 12.82
C LYS A 97 -7.80 -3.30 12.72
N SER A 98 -8.32 -2.08 12.56
CA SER A 98 -9.75 -1.83 12.37
C SER A 98 -10.30 -2.55 11.14
N PHE A 99 -9.61 -2.50 10.01
CA PHE A 99 -10.02 -3.23 8.81
C PHE A 99 -10.07 -4.75 9.06
N ARG A 100 -9.03 -5.31 9.71
CA ARG A 100 -9.03 -6.74 10.10
C ARG A 100 -10.19 -7.09 11.02
N THR A 101 -10.48 -6.27 12.03
CA THR A 101 -11.57 -6.52 12.98
C THR A 101 -12.92 -6.55 12.27
N VAL A 102 -13.18 -5.57 11.40
CA VAL A 102 -14.47 -5.43 10.72
C VAL A 102 -14.71 -6.54 9.69
N TYR A 103 -13.66 -7.00 8.99
CA TYR A 103 -13.80 -7.94 7.87
C TYR A 103 -13.19 -9.32 8.11
N SER A 104 -12.76 -9.64 9.33
CA SER A 104 -11.95 -10.81 9.70
C SER A 104 -12.29 -12.12 9.00
N SER A 105 -13.58 -12.47 8.88
CA SER A 105 -14.07 -13.72 8.28
C SER A 105 -14.20 -13.71 6.76
N THR A 106 -13.98 -12.58 6.10
CA THR A 106 -14.30 -12.37 4.68
C THR A 106 -13.16 -11.77 3.86
N ILE A 107 -11.94 -11.66 4.43
CA ILE A 107 -10.76 -11.19 3.69
C ILE A 107 -10.18 -12.38 2.91
N PRO A 108 -10.14 -12.34 1.57
CA PRO A 108 -9.71 -13.47 0.74
C PRO A 108 -8.18 -13.59 0.59
N PHE A 109 -7.42 -12.62 1.10
CA PHE A 109 -5.97 -12.54 0.99
C PHE A 109 -5.30 -12.53 2.36
N SER A 110 -4.07 -13.03 2.44
CA SER A 110 -3.25 -12.82 3.62
C SER A 110 -2.81 -11.36 3.72
N MET A 111 -2.80 -10.82 4.93
CA MET A 111 -2.33 -9.47 5.19
C MET A 111 -1.32 -9.42 6.32
N GLU A 112 -0.28 -8.65 6.10
CA GLU A 112 0.77 -8.39 7.09
C GLU A 112 0.96 -6.88 7.27
N TYR A 113 1.17 -6.46 8.51
CA TYR A 113 1.63 -5.12 8.82
C TYR A 113 3.02 -5.19 9.44
N ARG A 114 3.97 -4.47 8.86
CA ARG A 114 5.37 -4.43 9.29
C ARG A 114 5.78 -3.03 9.69
N THR A 115 6.19 -2.91 10.94
CA THR A 115 6.87 -1.70 11.43
C THR A 115 8.34 -1.78 11.05
N LEU A 116 8.80 -0.82 10.24
CA LEU A 116 10.18 -0.73 9.79
C LEU A 116 11.03 0.10 10.74
N LYS A 117 12.27 -0.36 10.96
CA LYS A 117 13.32 0.42 11.65
C LYS A 117 14.02 1.35 10.67
N ALA A 118 14.66 2.39 11.21
CA ALA A 118 15.55 3.24 10.42
C ALA A 118 16.63 2.40 9.76
N GLN A 119 16.93 2.69 8.49
CA GLN A 119 17.93 1.98 7.69
C GLN A 119 17.62 0.49 7.45
N GLU A 120 16.43 0.01 7.82
CA GLU A 120 16.01 -1.36 7.50
C GLU A 120 15.85 -1.52 5.99
N ASN A 121 16.45 -2.59 5.46
CA ASN A 121 16.29 -3.00 4.08
C ASN A 121 15.20 -4.08 3.99
N VAL A 122 14.16 -3.80 3.22
CA VAL A 122 13.09 -4.73 2.88
C VAL A 122 13.34 -5.25 1.48
N VAL A 123 13.64 -6.55 1.37
CA VAL A 123 13.81 -7.23 0.09
C VAL A 123 12.44 -7.57 -0.48
N ILE A 124 12.08 -6.98 -1.61
CA ILE A 124 10.84 -7.30 -2.34
C ILE A 124 11.11 -8.44 -3.32
N THR A 125 12.25 -8.35 -4.02
CA THR A 125 12.82 -9.38 -4.89
C THR A 125 14.34 -9.30 -4.81
N ASP A 126 15.05 -10.26 -5.39
CA ASP A 126 16.52 -10.24 -5.47
C ASP A 126 17.08 -8.94 -6.07
N LYS A 127 16.29 -8.26 -6.92
CA LYS A 127 16.66 -7.02 -7.62
C LYS A 127 16.09 -5.76 -7.00
N ILE A 128 15.10 -5.85 -6.12
CA ILE A 128 14.35 -4.70 -5.59
C ILE A 128 14.40 -4.73 -4.07
N HIS A 129 15.04 -3.70 -3.54
CA HIS A 129 15.24 -3.47 -2.12
C HIS A 129 14.68 -2.09 -1.78
N ILE A 130 13.92 -2.00 -0.70
CA ILE A 130 13.46 -0.72 -0.15
C ILE A 130 14.20 -0.46 1.14
N ARG A 131 14.81 0.72 1.23
CA ARG A 131 15.50 1.16 2.43
C ARG A 131 14.70 2.25 3.12
N SER A 132 14.37 2.03 4.38
CA SER A 132 13.75 3.04 5.23
C SER A 132 14.79 4.09 5.63
N TYR A 133 14.45 5.37 5.49
CA TYR A 133 15.25 6.49 6.00
C TYR A 133 14.45 7.20 7.08
N GLN A 134 15.08 7.50 8.22
CA GLN A 134 14.50 8.46 9.17
C GLN A 134 14.82 9.87 8.67
N MET A 135 13.81 10.74 8.69
CA MET A 135 14.01 12.19 8.70
C MET A 135 14.16 12.65 10.15
#